data_AF-A0AAX0YQF6-F1
#
_entry.id   AF-A0AAX0YQF6-F1
#
_cell.length_a   1.000
_cell.length_b   1.000
_cell.length_c   1.000
_cell.angle_alpha   90.00
_cell.angle_beta   90.00
_cell.angle_gamma   90.00
#
_symmetry.space_group_name_H-M   'P 1'
#
loop_
_entity.id
_entity.type
_entity.pdbx_description
1 polymer ?
#
loop_
_entity_poly.entity_id
_entity_poly.type
_entity_poly.pdbx_seq_one_letter_code
_entity_poly.pdbx_strand_id
1 'polypeptide(L)' 'MAIRCNDTDMLMSFVQTKHPDAKISHPTGTQTKIDFPCGLVMNVYSTGNVNFQGNSYENHTASDIVNVIEAINR' A
#
# COMPACT_ATOMS: atom_id res chain seq x y z
N MET A 1 -10.42 -1.07 3.28
CA MET A 1 -10.19 -2.47 3.69
C MET A 1 -8.83 -2.50 4.39
N ALA A 2 -8.75 -3.05 5.60
CA ALA A 2 -7.51 -3.12 6.36
C ALA A 2 -6.94 -4.54 6.27
N ILE A 3 -5.69 -4.65 5.82
CA ILE A 3 -4.97 -5.91 5.62
C ILE A 3 -3.66 -5.82 6.39
N ARG A 4 -3.26 -6.91 7.03
CA ARG A 4 -1.98 -6.97 7.75
C ARG A 4 -0.87 -7.40 6.77
N CYS A 5 0.28 -6.74 6.81
CA CYS A 5 1.50 -7.08 6.07
C CYS A 5 2.62 -7.36 7.08
N ASN A 6 3.23 -8.54 7.00
CA ASN A 6 4.32 -8.95 7.90
C ASN A 6 5.63 -8.21 7.60
N ASP A 7 5.87 -7.85 6.34
CA ASP A 7 7.05 -7.10 5.91
C ASP A 7 6.62 -5.87 5.11
N THR A 8 6.56 -4.72 5.78
CA THR A 8 6.20 -3.45 5.14
C THR A 8 7.31 -2.89 4.26
N ASP A 9 8.58 -3.24 4.52
CA ASP A 9 9.71 -2.71 3.75
C ASP A 9 9.76 -3.34 2.35
N MET A 10 9.47 -4.65 2.27
CA MET A 10 9.32 -5.36 1.01
C MET A 10 8.13 -4.82 0.20
N LEU A 11 7.00 -4.57 0.86
CA LEU A 11 5.82 -3.97 0.23
C LEU A 11 6.12 -2.58 -0.34
N MET A 12 6.80 -1.73 0.44
CA MET A 12 7.19 -0.38 0.02
C MET A 12 8.15 -0.41 -1.17
N SER A 13 9.12 -1.33 -1.17
CA SER A 13 10.06 -1.53 -2.28
C SER A 13 9.35 -1.97 -3.56
N PHE A 14 8.38 -2.88 -3.44
CA PHE A 14 7.55 -3.30 -4.57
C PHE A 14 6.74 -2.13 -5.15
N VAL A 15 6.08 -1.35 -4.30
CA VAL A 15 5.26 -0.20 -4.72
C VAL A 15 6.11 0.86 -5.41
N GLN A 16 7.29 1.19 -4.89
CA GLN A 16 8.21 2.13 -5.55
C GLN A 16 8.71 1.61 -6.91
N THR A 17 8.94 0.30 -7.04
CA THR A 17 9.44 -0.31 -8.27
C THR A 17 8.36 -0.41 -9.35
N LYS A 18 7.13 -0.76 -8.97
CA LYS A 18 6.01 -1.00 -9.91
C LYS A 18 5.16 0.23 -10.17
N HIS A 19 5.13 1.17 -9.23
CA HIS A 19 4.38 2.42 -9.34
C HIS A 19 5.29 3.62 -9.06
N PRO A 20 6.24 3.92 -9.97
CA PRO A 20 7.18 5.03 -9.79
C PRO A 20 6.48 6.39 -9.71
N ASP A 21 5.27 6.52 -10.27
CA ASP A 21 4.46 7.74 -10.23
C ASP A 21 3.64 7.90 -8.93
N ALA A 22 3.70 6.92 -8.02
CA ALA A 22 3.01 7.01 -6.74
C ALA A 22 3.67 8.04 -5.82
N LYS A 23 2.88 8.94 -5.25
CA LYS A 23 3.37 9.98 -4.35
C LYS A 23 3.40 9.46 -2.92
N ILE A 24 4.59 9.42 -2.34
CA ILE A 24 4.78 8.98 -0.96
C ILE A 24 4.83 10.21 -0.04
N SER A 25 4.06 10.17 1.03
CA SER A 25 4.01 11.19 2.07
C SER A 25 4.01 10.54 3.46
N HIS A 26 4.55 11.25 4.45
CA HIS A 26 4.64 10.78 5.83
C HIS A 26 3.85 11.74 6.74
N PRO A 27 2.51 11.69 6.71
CA PRO A 27 1.67 12.63 7.45
C PRO A 27 1.87 12.52 8.97
N THR A 28 2.26 11.34 9.47
CA THR A 28 2.62 11.13 10.88
C THR A 28 3.84 10.22 10.97
N GLY A 29 4.52 10.18 12.13
CA GLY A 29 5.68 9.30 12.34
C GLY A 29 5.36 7.80 12.34
N THR A 30 4.08 7.41 12.27
CA THR A 30 3.64 6.01 12.29
C THR A 30 2.89 5.59 11.03
N GLN A 31 2.66 6.53 10.10
CA GLN A 31 1.87 6.31 8.90
C GLN A 31 2.64 6.81 7.68
N THR A 32 2.82 5.91 6.72
CA THR A 32 3.27 6.23 5.37
C THR A 32 2.08 6.16 4.43
N LYS A 33 1.75 7.30 3.82
CA LYS A 33 0.63 7.45 2.88
C LYS A 33 1.16 7.48 1.46
N ILE A 34 0.59 6.67 0.60
CA ILE A 34 0.94 6.56 -0.82
C ILE A 34 -0.30 6.87 -1.65
N ASP A 35 -0.21 7.93 -2.44
CA ASP A 35 -1.25 8.37 -3.36
C ASP A 35 -0.90 7.91 -4.78
N PHE A 36 -1.74 7.05 -5.35
CA PHE A 36 -1.57 6.56 -6.71
C PHE A 36 -2.29 7.46 -7.71
N PRO A 37 -1.78 7.58 -8.95
CA PRO A 37 -2.42 8.41 -9.99
C PRO A 37 -3.82 7.92 -10.39
N CYS A 38 -4.15 6.65 -10.12
CA CYS A 38 -5.48 6.07 -10.37
C CYS A 38 -6.54 6.45 -9.31
N GLY A 39 -6.21 7.32 -8.36
CA GLY A 39 -7.09 7.75 -7.27
C GLY A 39 -7.19 6.74 -6.11
N LEU A 40 -6.35 5.71 -6.12
CA LEU A 40 -6.14 4.81 -4.98
C LEU A 40 -5.22 5.48 -3.96
N VAL A 41 -5.52 5.31 -2.68
CA VAL A 41 -4.67 5.76 -1.59
C VAL A 41 -4.37 4.56 -0.70
N MET A 42 -3.09 4.25 -0.50
CA MET A 42 -2.63 3.21 0.42
C MET A 42 -1.99 3.86 1.64
N ASN A 43 -2.37 3.40 2.83
CA ASN A 43 -1.80 3.85 4.09
C ASN A 43 -1.15 2.66 4.77
N VAL A 44 0.17 2.73 4.95
CA VAL A 44 0.96 1.71 5.65
C VAL A 44 1.27 2.26 7.03
N TYR A 45 0.93 1.49 8.06
CA TYR A 45 1.22 1.83 9.44
C TYR A 45 2.39 1.01 9.95
N SER A 46 3.20 1.59 10.84
CA SER A 46 4.34 0.91 11.47
C SER A 46 3.97 -0.34 12.27
N THR A 47 2.69 -0.54 12.57
CA THR A 47 2.13 -1.74 13.20
C THR A 47 1.92 -2.92 12.24
N GLY A 48 2.27 -2.74 10.96
CA GLY A 48 2.04 -3.71 9.88
C GLY A 48 0.63 -3.67 9.31
N ASN A 49 -0.21 -2.71 9.71
CA ASN A 49 -1.53 -2.54 9.10
C ASN A 49 -1.42 -1.75 7.80
N VAL A 50 -2.12 -2.19 6.76
CA VAL A 50 -2.23 -1.52 5.46
C VAL A 50 -3.70 -1.24 5.19
N ASN A 51 -4.06 0.01 4.94
CA ASN A 51 -5.42 0.42 4.64
C ASN A 51 -5.52 1.10 3.28
N PHE A 52 -6.40 0.57 2.44
CA PHE A 52 -6.73 1.14 1.14
C PHE A 52 -7.96 2.04 1.24
N GLN A 53 -7.86 3.24 0.66
CA GLN A 53 -8.89 4.28 0.62
C GLN A 53 -9.04 4.83 -0.82
N GLY A 54 -10.14 5.53 -1.10
CA GLY A 54 -10.41 6.12 -2.41
C GLY A 54 -10.94 5.09 -3.41
N ASN A 55 -10.42 5.14 -4.65
CA ASN A 55 -10.78 4.25 -5.76
C ASN A 55 -10.22 2.84 -5.54
N SER A 56 -10.69 2.18 -4.48
CA SER A 56 -10.26 0.88 -3.99
C SER A 56 -11.20 -0.26 -4.37
N TYR A 57 -12.40 0.08 -4.87
CA TYR A 57 -13.37 -0.88 -5.39
C TYR A 57 -13.06 -1.13 -6.87
N GLU A 58 -12.86 -2.41 -7.25
CA GLU A 58 -12.51 -2.85 -8.63
C GLU A 58 -11.21 -2.30 -9.23
N ASN A 59 -10.32 -1.72 -8.42
CA ASN A 59 -9.04 -1.24 -8.90
C ASN A 59 -8.03 -2.38 -9.00
N HIS A 60 -7.52 -2.62 -10.21
CA HIS A 60 -6.49 -3.63 -10.47
C HIS A 60 -5.23 -3.39 -9.63
N THR A 61 -4.86 -2.13 -9.38
CA THR A 61 -3.71 -1.78 -8.52
C THR A 61 -3.94 -2.22 -7.08
N ALA A 62 -5.15 -2.03 -6.54
CA ALA A 62 -5.46 -2.50 -5.19
C ALA A 62 -5.37 -4.02 -5.11
N SER A 63 -5.93 -4.73 -6.08
CA SER A 63 -5.91 -6.20 -6.13
C SER A 63 -4.49 -6.76 -6.24
N ASP A 64 -3.64 -6.16 -7.08
CA ASP A 64 -2.24 -6.56 -7.24
C ASP A 64 -1.45 -6.39 -5.93
N ILE A 65 -1.62 -5.24 -5.26
CA ILE A 65 -0.97 -4.99 -3.97
C ILE A 65 -1.47 -5.96 -2.89
N VAL A 66 -2.77 -6.28 -2.87
CA VAL A 66 -3.31 -7.28 -1.93
C VAL A 66 -2.68 -8.65 -2.16
N ASN A 67 -2.56 -9.11 -3.40
CA ASN A 67 -1.92 -10.38 -3.73
C ASN A 67 -0.44 -10.42 -3.29
N VAL A 68 0.27 -9.29 -3.43
CA VAL A 68 1.66 -9.18 -2.93
C VAL A 68 1.72 -9.27 -1.41
N ILE A 69 0.80 -8.61 -0.70
CA ILE A 69 0.73 -8.72 0.76
C ILE A 69 0.45 -10.17 1.19
N GLU A 70 -0.45 -10.87 0.50
CA GLU A 70 -0.71 -12.29 0.77
C GLU A 70 0.52 -13.17 0.49
N ALA A 71 1.28 -12.88 -0.56
CA ALA A 71 2.53 -13.58 -0.87
C ALA A 71 3.63 -13.32 0.17
N ILE A 72 3.72 -12.09 0.70
CA ILE A 72 4.66 -11.73 1.79
C ILE A 72 4.29 -12.43 3.10
N ASN A 73 2.99 -12.62 3.35
CA ASN A 73 2.51 -13.23 4.59
C ASN A 73 2.58 -14.76 4.60
N ARG A 74 2.84 -15.41 3.47
CA ARG A 74 3.01 -16.86 3.35
C ARG A 74 4.38 -17.32 3.81
#